data_AF-B5FWB9-F1
#
_entry.id   AF-B5FWB9-F1
#
_cell.length_a   1.000
_cell.length_b   1.000
_cell.length_c   1.000
_cell.angle_alpha   90.00
_cell.angle_beta   90.00
_cell.angle_gamma   90.00
#
_symmetry.space_group_name_H-M   'P 1'
#
loop_
_entity.id
_entity.type
_entity.pdbx_description
1 polymer ?
#
loop_
_entity_poly.entity_id
_entity_poly.type
_entity_poly.pdbx_seq_one_letter_code
_entity_poly.pdbx_strand_id
1 'polypeptide(L)'
;MDGQWRRAAVALHIPDIQKKRQNKDLMELQALIDSHFEARKKEEEELIALKERIEKRRAERAEQQRIRAEKERERQNRLAEEKARREEEDAKRRAEDDLKKKKALSSMGANYSSYLAKADQKRGKKQTAREMKKKILAERRKPLNIDHLSDDKLRDKAKELWDTLYQLETDKFEFGEKLKRQRYDITNLRSRIDQAQKHSKKAGTPAKGKVGGRWK
;
A
#
# COMPACT_ATOMS: atom_id res chain seq x y z
N MET A 1 29.35 91.49 -61.93
CA MET A 1 29.46 91.67 -60.46
C MET A 1 28.99 90.37 -59.82
N ASP A 2 29.79 89.29 -59.84
CA ASP A 2 29.22 87.92 -59.59
C ASP A 2 30.13 87.00 -58.76
N GLY A 3 30.96 87.58 -57.88
CA GLY A 3 31.98 86.84 -57.12
C GLY A 3 31.76 86.70 -55.61
N GLN A 4 30.72 87.33 -55.04
CA GLN A 4 30.47 87.32 -53.58
C GLN A 4 29.34 86.36 -53.17
N TRP A 5 28.43 86.00 -54.07
CA TRP A 5 27.29 85.12 -53.76
C TRP A 5 27.63 83.63 -53.63
N ARG A 6 28.76 83.16 -54.18
CA ARG A 6 29.14 81.74 -54.12
C ARG A 6 29.83 81.31 -52.82
N ARG A 7 30.40 82.24 -52.03
CA ARG A 7 31.06 81.91 -50.75
C ARG A 7 30.11 81.95 -49.54
N ALA A 8 29.04 82.75 -49.60
CA ALA A 8 28.02 82.78 -48.55
C ALA A 8 27.13 81.52 -48.53
N ALA A 9 26.89 80.90 -49.68
CA ALA A 9 26.07 79.70 -49.81
C ALA A 9 26.69 78.44 -49.15
N VAL A 10 28.02 78.35 -49.07
CA VAL A 10 28.72 77.20 -48.48
C VAL A 10 28.77 77.29 -46.95
N ALA A 11 28.89 78.51 -46.39
CA ALA A 11 28.99 78.74 -44.95
C ALA A 11 27.67 78.45 -44.18
N LEU A 12 26.52 78.64 -44.82
CA LEU A 12 25.20 78.30 -44.25
C LEU A 12 24.84 76.81 -44.38
N HIS A 13 25.54 76.05 -45.24
CA HIS A 13 25.16 74.68 -45.58
C HIS A 13 25.69 73.63 -44.59
N ILE A 14 26.88 73.84 -44.02
CA ILE A 14 27.53 72.89 -43.09
C ILE A 14 26.80 72.79 -41.73
N PRO A 15 26.40 73.91 -41.08
CA PRO A 15 25.65 73.85 -39.82
C PRO A 15 24.28 73.16 -39.98
N ASP A 16 23.61 73.39 -41.11
CA ASP A 16 22.33 72.76 -41.44
C ASP A 16 22.45 71.25 -41.67
N ILE A 17 23.55 70.79 -42.28
CA ILE A 17 23.84 69.36 -42.45
C ILE A 17 24.07 68.69 -41.08
N GLN A 18 24.85 69.32 -40.21
CA GLN A 18 25.10 68.79 -38.86
C GLN A 18 23.81 68.71 -38.03
N LYS A 19 22.96 69.74 -38.08
CA LYS A 19 21.66 69.74 -37.39
C LYS A 19 20.71 68.68 -37.93
N LYS A 20 20.65 68.49 -39.26
CA LYS A 20 19.85 67.41 -39.88
C LYS A 20 20.35 66.03 -39.48
N ARG A 21 21.68 65.85 -39.41
CA ARG A 21 22.29 64.60 -38.95
C ARG A 21 21.98 64.31 -37.49
N GLN A 22 22.17 65.30 -36.60
CA GLN A 22 21.80 65.15 -35.18
C GLN A 22 20.33 64.83 -34.98
N ASN A 23 19.42 65.49 -35.72
CA ASN A 23 17.99 65.18 -35.66
C ASN A 23 17.69 63.76 -36.16
N LYS A 24 18.34 63.30 -37.22
CA LYS A 24 18.19 61.93 -37.72
C LYS A 24 18.69 60.92 -36.69
N ASP A 25 19.88 61.13 -36.15
CA ASP A 25 20.48 60.25 -35.14
C ASP A 25 19.61 60.19 -33.87
N LEU A 26 19.02 61.31 -33.45
CA LEU A 26 18.06 61.37 -32.33
C LEU A 26 16.76 60.61 -32.62
N MET A 27 16.23 60.73 -33.85
CA MET A 27 15.03 59.99 -34.26
C MET A 27 15.30 58.49 -34.36
N GLU A 28 16.46 58.08 -34.88
CA GLU A 28 16.87 56.68 -34.95
C GLU A 28 17.11 56.09 -33.56
N LEU A 29 17.73 56.84 -32.65
CA LEU A 29 17.89 56.44 -31.25
C LEU A 29 16.54 56.27 -30.55
N GLN A 30 15.60 57.20 -30.74
CA GLN A 30 14.26 57.10 -30.17
C GLN A 30 13.52 55.85 -30.70
N ALA A 31 13.59 55.62 -32.02
CA ALA A 31 12.97 54.44 -32.63
C ALA A 31 13.59 53.12 -32.14
N LEU A 32 14.91 53.08 -31.93
CA LEU A 32 15.59 51.90 -31.37
C LEU A 32 15.17 51.64 -29.92
N ILE A 33 15.07 52.70 -29.12
CA ILE A 33 14.63 52.63 -27.72
C ILE A 33 13.19 52.09 -27.66
N ASP A 34 12.28 52.68 -28.43
CA ASP A 34 10.87 52.26 -28.46
C ASP A 34 10.73 50.82 -28.97
N SER A 35 11.48 50.44 -30.01
CA SER A 35 11.51 49.06 -30.50
C SER A 35 12.01 48.07 -29.45
N HIS A 36 13.02 48.44 -28.66
CA HIS A 36 13.56 47.56 -27.62
C HIS A 36 12.57 47.39 -26.45
N PHE A 37 11.91 48.47 -26.03
CA PHE A 37 10.88 48.39 -24.98
C PHE A 37 9.66 47.60 -25.43
N GLU A 38 9.18 47.82 -26.65
CA GLU A 38 8.04 47.06 -27.20
C GLU A 38 8.36 45.58 -27.40
N ALA A 39 9.57 45.25 -27.89
CA ALA A 39 9.99 43.86 -28.01
C ALA A 39 10.05 43.17 -26.64
N ARG A 40 10.67 43.81 -25.65
CA ARG A 40 10.78 43.26 -24.30
C ARG A 40 9.42 43.12 -23.62
N LYS A 41 8.54 44.10 -23.78
CA LYS A 41 7.18 44.05 -23.24
C LYS A 41 6.38 42.89 -23.82
N LYS A 42 6.45 42.67 -25.14
CA LYS A 42 5.81 41.52 -25.79
C LYS A 42 6.38 40.19 -25.29
N GLU A 43 7.70 40.07 -25.19
CA GLU A 43 8.34 38.87 -24.64
C GLU A 43 7.93 38.60 -23.18
N GLU A 44 7.87 39.64 -22.34
CA GLU A 44 7.43 39.52 -20.95
C GLU A 44 5.96 39.09 -20.84
N GLU A 45 5.07 39.68 -21.66
CA GLU A 45 3.65 39.28 -21.74
C GLU A 45 3.48 37.83 -22.19
N GLU A 46 4.23 37.39 -23.22
CA GLU A 46 4.21 36.00 -23.69
C GLU A 46 4.73 35.02 -22.62
N LEU A 47 5.79 35.40 -21.91
CA LEU A 47 6.37 34.59 -20.84
C LEU A 47 5.41 34.46 -19.65
N ILE A 48 4.71 35.54 -19.28
CA ILE A 48 3.69 35.52 -18.24
C ILE A 48 2.53 34.60 -18.66
N ALA A 49 1.99 34.78 -19.88
CA ALA A 49 0.92 33.95 -20.39
C ALA A 49 1.29 32.45 -20.45
N LEU A 50 2.55 32.14 -20.79
CA LEU A 50 3.06 30.78 -20.78
C LEU A 50 3.15 30.21 -19.36
N LYS A 51 3.66 30.99 -18.40
CA LYS A 51 3.74 30.60 -16.98
C LYS A 51 2.35 30.32 -16.41
N GLU A 52 1.38 31.21 -16.64
CA GLU A 52 -0.01 31.02 -16.21
C GLU A 52 -0.62 29.73 -16.78
N ARG A 53 -0.37 29.44 -18.07
CA ARG A 53 -0.85 28.20 -18.70
C ARG A 53 -0.21 26.95 -18.08
N ILE A 54 1.08 27.00 -17.76
CA ILE A 54 1.78 25.89 -17.08
C ILE A 54 1.24 25.70 -15.67
N GLU A 55 1.05 26.79 -14.92
CA GLU A 55 0.53 26.78 -13.56
C GLU A 55 -0.89 26.23 -13.52
N LYS A 56 -1.77 26.67 -14.43
CA LYS A 56 -3.12 26.12 -14.60
C LYS A 56 -3.09 24.61 -14.86
N ARG A 57 -2.24 24.13 -15.77
CA ARG A 57 -2.10 22.68 -16.04
C ARG A 57 -1.53 21.90 -14.85
N ARG A 58 -0.71 22.52 -13.99
CA ARG A 58 -0.21 21.89 -12.75
C ARG A 58 -1.32 21.82 -11.71
N ALA A 59 -2.09 22.89 -11.53
CA ALA A 59 -3.24 22.92 -10.64
C ALA A 59 -4.30 21.89 -11.05
N GLU A 60 -4.64 21.80 -12.35
CA GLU A 60 -5.58 20.79 -12.87
C GLU A 60 -5.11 19.35 -12.60
N ARG A 61 -3.81 19.07 -12.77
CA ARG A 61 -3.25 17.75 -12.45
C ARG A 61 -3.27 17.45 -10.95
N ALA A 62 -2.94 18.43 -10.11
CA ALA A 62 -3.02 18.29 -8.66
C ALA A 62 -4.46 18.01 -8.22
N GLU A 63 -5.44 18.72 -8.80
CA GLU A 63 -6.86 18.54 -8.50
C GLU A 63 -7.36 17.17 -8.97
N GLN A 64 -6.97 16.71 -10.16
CA GLN A 64 -7.29 15.35 -10.62
C GLN A 64 -6.73 14.28 -9.68
N GLN A 65 -5.52 14.47 -9.15
CA GLN A 65 -4.95 13.55 -8.16
C GLN A 65 -5.72 13.58 -6.84
N ARG A 66 -6.13 14.76 -6.35
CA ARG A 66 -6.96 14.88 -5.15
C ARG A 66 -8.30 14.17 -5.31
N ILE A 67 -9.00 14.40 -6.42
CA ILE A 67 -10.28 13.75 -6.72
C ILE A 67 -10.12 12.23 -6.80
N ARG A 68 -9.04 11.72 -7.41
CA ARG A 68 -8.76 10.27 -7.45
C ARG A 68 -8.50 9.71 -6.05
N ALA A 69 -7.70 10.39 -5.24
CA ALA A 69 -7.40 9.99 -3.87
C ALA A 69 -8.66 10.00 -2.98
N GLU A 70 -9.51 11.01 -3.14
CA GLU A 70 -10.78 11.12 -2.42
C GLU A 70 -11.77 10.03 -2.81
N LYS A 71 -11.95 9.76 -4.12
CA LYS A 71 -12.79 8.67 -4.60
C LYS A 71 -12.32 7.30 -4.13
N GLU A 72 -10.99 7.07 -4.09
CA GLU A 72 -10.45 5.81 -3.56
C GLU A 72 -10.69 5.70 -2.05
N ARG A 73 -10.46 6.78 -1.30
CA ARG A 73 -10.75 6.82 0.15
C ARG A 73 -12.24 6.58 0.44
N GLU A 74 -13.14 7.18 -0.34
CA GLU A 74 -14.58 6.98 -0.21
C GLU A 74 -14.98 5.52 -0.48
N ARG A 75 -14.41 4.90 -1.52
CA ARG A 75 -14.62 3.46 -1.80
C ARG A 75 -14.15 2.58 -0.66
N GLN A 76 -12.95 2.84 -0.13
CA GLN A 76 -12.41 2.09 1.01
C GLN A 76 -13.29 2.27 2.26
N ASN A 77 -13.74 3.50 2.53
CA ASN A 77 -14.64 3.79 3.64
C ASN A 77 -16.00 3.10 3.48
N ARG A 78 -16.60 3.11 2.29
CA ARG A 78 -17.88 2.44 2.02
C ARG A 78 -17.79 0.92 2.22
N LEU A 79 -16.70 0.31 1.76
CA LEU A 79 -16.44 -1.11 1.98
C LEU A 79 -16.21 -1.42 3.47
N ALA A 80 -15.50 -0.54 4.19
CA ALA A 80 -15.30 -0.69 5.62
C ALA A 80 -16.60 -0.53 6.42
N GLU A 81 -17.45 0.42 6.04
CA GLU A 81 -18.73 0.70 6.69
C GLU A 81 -19.77 -0.39 6.39
N GLU A 82 -19.86 -0.89 5.15
CA GLU A 82 -20.70 -2.04 4.81
C GLU A 82 -20.25 -3.30 5.57
N LYS A 83 -18.93 -3.51 5.68
CA LYS A 83 -18.37 -4.60 6.47
C LYS A 83 -18.65 -4.44 7.96
N ALA A 84 -18.54 -3.22 8.50
CA ALA A 84 -18.85 -2.92 9.89
C ALA A 84 -20.34 -3.12 10.19
N ARG A 85 -21.24 -2.66 9.32
CA ARG A 85 -22.69 -2.86 9.46
C ARG A 85 -23.07 -4.33 9.40
N ARG A 86 -22.46 -5.10 8.49
CA ARG A 86 -22.67 -6.55 8.39
C ARG A 86 -22.13 -7.28 9.61
N GLU A 87 -20.98 -6.85 10.16
CA GLU A 87 -20.43 -7.38 11.40
C GLU A 87 -21.30 -7.05 12.62
N GLU A 88 -21.90 -5.85 12.65
CA GLU A 88 -22.80 -5.41 13.73
C GLU A 88 -24.16 -6.13 13.68
N GLU A 89 -24.76 -6.28 12.49
CA GLU A 89 -25.99 -7.06 12.28
C GLU A 89 -25.78 -8.54 12.62
N ASP A 90 -24.65 -9.13 12.20
CA ASP A 90 -24.28 -10.50 12.57
C ASP A 90 -24.00 -10.64 14.08
N ALA A 91 -23.38 -9.63 14.71
CA ALA A 91 -23.12 -9.65 16.15
C ALA A 91 -24.44 -9.57 16.94
N LYS A 92 -25.38 -8.72 16.51
CA LYS A 92 -26.70 -8.59 17.13
C LYS A 92 -27.53 -9.85 16.94
N ARG A 93 -27.59 -10.42 15.73
CA ARG A 93 -28.28 -11.69 15.46
C ARG A 93 -27.69 -12.83 16.29
N ARG A 94 -26.36 -12.92 16.39
CA ARG A 94 -25.74 -13.95 17.22
C ARG A 94 -25.99 -13.73 18.72
N ALA A 95 -26.05 -12.48 19.19
CA ALA A 95 -26.39 -12.16 20.57
C ALA A 95 -27.85 -12.55 20.90
N GLU A 96 -28.79 -12.29 19.98
CA GLU A 96 -30.20 -12.70 20.11
C GLU A 96 -30.36 -14.22 20.06
N ASP A 97 -29.65 -14.92 19.16
CA ASP A 97 -29.63 -16.39 19.10
C ASP A 97 -28.98 -17.02 20.33
N ASP A 98 -27.92 -16.41 20.88
CA ASP A 98 -27.27 -16.84 22.12
C ASP A 98 -28.16 -16.60 23.34
N LEU A 99 -28.95 -15.51 23.36
CA LEU A 99 -29.94 -15.25 24.41
C LEU A 99 -31.12 -16.24 24.34
N LYS A 100 -31.65 -16.50 23.13
CA LYS A 100 -32.69 -17.51 22.91
C LYS A 100 -32.19 -18.91 23.25
N LYS A 101 -30.95 -19.26 22.88
CA LYS A 101 -30.30 -20.52 23.29
C LYS A 101 -30.12 -20.61 24.79
N LYS A 102 -29.57 -19.58 25.47
CA LYS A 102 -29.46 -19.57 26.94
C LYS A 102 -30.82 -19.74 27.61
N LYS A 103 -31.87 -19.08 27.11
CA LYS A 103 -33.25 -19.22 27.61
C LYS A 103 -33.80 -20.63 27.37
N ALA A 104 -33.54 -21.24 26.22
CA ALA A 104 -33.95 -22.62 25.91
C ALA A 104 -33.15 -23.68 26.67
N LEU A 105 -31.90 -23.39 27.02
CA LEU A 105 -30.97 -24.37 27.60
C LEU A 105 -30.83 -24.26 29.11
N SER A 106 -31.40 -23.20 29.70
CA SER A 106 -31.81 -23.22 31.11
C SER A 106 -32.90 -24.27 31.39
N SER A 107 -33.52 -24.86 30.36
CA SER A 107 -34.52 -25.92 30.46
C SER A 107 -33.96 -27.34 30.26
N MET A 108 -32.71 -27.53 29.83
CA MET A 108 -32.17 -28.87 29.56
C MET A 108 -30.75 -28.99 30.12
N GLY A 109 -30.61 -29.80 31.16
CA GLY A 109 -29.51 -29.82 32.12
C GLY A 109 -28.09 -30.19 31.61
N ALA A 110 -27.27 -30.63 32.57
CA ALA A 110 -25.80 -30.55 32.69
C ALA A 110 -24.89 -30.86 31.48
N ASN A 111 -25.38 -31.41 30.37
CA ASN A 111 -24.57 -31.63 29.17
C ASN A 111 -24.38 -30.37 28.31
N TYR A 112 -25.18 -29.31 28.50
CA TYR A 112 -25.05 -28.07 27.73
C TYR A 112 -23.90 -27.16 28.19
N SER A 113 -23.43 -27.31 29.43
CA SER A 113 -22.35 -26.50 30.00
C SER A 113 -21.02 -26.68 29.25
N SER A 114 -20.73 -27.89 28.76
CA SER A 114 -19.58 -28.19 27.89
C SER A 114 -19.74 -27.60 26.48
N TYR A 115 -21.00 -27.53 26.03
CA TYR A 115 -21.51 -26.86 24.82
C TYR A 115 -20.97 -25.44 24.68
N LEU A 116 -21.35 -24.65 25.67
CA LEU A 116 -21.07 -23.22 25.77
C LEU A 116 -19.59 -22.93 25.99
N ALA A 117 -18.89 -23.71 26.81
CA ALA A 117 -17.45 -23.51 27.05
C ALA A 117 -16.60 -23.63 25.77
N LYS A 118 -16.97 -24.54 24.85
CA LYS A 118 -16.31 -24.69 23.55
C LYS A 118 -16.69 -23.60 22.54
N ALA A 119 -17.92 -23.07 22.62
CA ALA A 119 -18.38 -21.99 21.76
C ALA A 119 -17.77 -20.63 22.15
N ASP A 120 -17.63 -20.36 23.45
CA ASP A 120 -17.07 -19.11 23.98
C ASP A 120 -15.54 -19.02 23.78
N GLN A 121 -14.82 -20.14 23.95
CA GLN A 121 -13.39 -20.24 23.62
C GLN A 121 -13.07 -19.96 22.13
N LYS A 122 -14.06 -20.11 21.24
CA LYS A 122 -13.92 -19.87 19.80
C LYS A 122 -14.31 -18.45 19.37
N ARG A 123 -15.04 -17.69 20.20
CA ARG A 123 -15.58 -16.35 19.86
C ARG A 123 -14.89 -15.18 20.57
N GLY A 124 -14.01 -15.43 21.55
CA GLY A 124 -13.30 -14.38 22.28
C GLY A 124 -11.79 -14.29 21.96
N LYS A 125 -11.36 -13.15 21.41
CA LYS A 125 -10.00 -12.56 21.54
C LYS A 125 -8.76 -13.32 21.02
N LYS A 126 -8.89 -14.44 20.29
CA LYS A 126 -7.76 -14.96 19.50
C LYS A 126 -7.95 -14.54 18.05
N GLN A 127 -7.04 -13.71 17.55
CA GLN A 127 -6.89 -13.48 16.12
C GLN A 127 -6.93 -14.86 15.46
N THR A 128 -7.87 -15.08 14.53
CA THR A 128 -8.03 -16.42 13.97
C THR A 128 -6.69 -16.83 13.33
N ALA A 129 -6.33 -18.12 13.34
CA ALA A 129 -5.06 -18.57 12.74
C ALA A 129 -4.89 -18.05 11.30
N ARG A 130 -6.01 -17.82 10.60
CA ARG A 130 -6.08 -17.17 9.28
C ARG A 130 -5.68 -15.70 9.31
N GLU A 131 -6.21 -14.91 10.24
CA GLU A 131 -5.86 -13.49 10.40
C GLU A 131 -4.41 -13.31 10.85
N MET A 132 -3.93 -14.12 11.79
CA MET A 132 -2.54 -14.08 12.24
C MET A 132 -1.59 -14.43 11.09
N LYS A 133 -1.90 -15.47 10.30
CA LYS A 133 -1.15 -15.78 9.07
C LYS A 133 -1.16 -14.61 8.09
N LYS A 134 -2.32 -13.99 7.86
CA LYS A 134 -2.46 -12.84 6.95
C LYS A 134 -1.63 -11.65 7.43
N LYS A 135 -1.65 -11.36 8.73
CA LYS A 135 -0.85 -10.30 9.36
C LYS A 135 0.65 -10.54 9.17
N ILE A 136 1.14 -11.73 9.52
CA ILE A 136 2.56 -12.09 9.38
C ILE A 136 3.00 -12.02 7.91
N LEU A 137 2.18 -12.50 6.97
CA LEU A 137 2.50 -12.42 5.54
C LEU A 137 2.53 -10.98 5.02
N ALA A 138 1.64 -10.12 5.52
CA ALA A 138 1.65 -8.70 5.18
C ALA A 138 2.90 -8.00 5.72
N GLU A 139 3.31 -8.29 6.96
CA GLU A 139 4.54 -7.76 7.58
C GLU A 139 5.80 -8.20 6.84
N ARG A 140 5.85 -9.44 6.35
CA ARG A 140 6.98 -9.96 5.56
C ARG A 140 7.03 -9.38 4.14
N ARG A 141 5.91 -8.91 3.59
CA ARG A 141 5.84 -8.38 2.23
C ARG A 141 6.38 -6.95 2.19
N LYS A 142 7.62 -6.81 1.71
CA LYS A 142 8.20 -5.50 1.42
C LYS A 142 7.55 -4.92 0.15
N PRO A 143 7.00 -3.69 0.17
CA PRO A 143 6.48 -3.07 -1.03
C PRO A 143 7.61 -2.85 -2.05
N LEU A 144 7.34 -3.15 -3.32
CA LEU A 144 8.27 -2.91 -4.41
C LEU A 144 8.05 -1.51 -4.96
N ASN A 145 9.05 -0.66 -4.82
CA ASN A 145 9.08 0.66 -5.47
C ASN A 145 10.20 0.64 -6.52
N ILE A 146 9.83 0.42 -7.79
CA ILE A 146 10.78 0.23 -8.90
C ILE A 146 10.71 1.31 -9.99
N ASP A 147 9.69 2.17 -9.97
CA ASP A 147 9.35 3.06 -11.10
C ASP A 147 10.36 4.18 -11.37
N HIS A 148 11.27 4.43 -10.43
CA HIS A 148 12.24 5.52 -10.47
C HIS A 148 13.70 5.02 -10.46
N LEU A 149 13.93 3.71 -10.65
CA LEU A 149 15.27 3.12 -10.68
C LEU A 149 15.84 3.05 -12.11
N SER A 150 17.17 3.19 -12.22
CA SER A 150 17.94 3.01 -13.45
C SER A 150 18.14 1.52 -13.77
N ASP A 151 18.49 1.18 -15.03
CA ASP A 151 18.64 -0.20 -15.50
C ASP A 151 19.58 -1.04 -14.61
N ASP A 152 20.75 -0.50 -14.27
CA ASP A 152 21.72 -1.19 -13.40
C ASP A 152 21.13 -1.53 -12.02
N LYS A 153 20.41 -0.57 -11.42
CA LYS A 153 19.77 -0.79 -10.12
C LYS A 153 18.58 -1.75 -10.20
N LEU A 154 17.89 -1.81 -11.34
CA LEU A 154 16.83 -2.80 -11.58
C LEU A 154 17.41 -4.22 -11.67
N ARG A 155 18.59 -4.39 -12.29
CA ARG A 155 19.29 -5.68 -12.35
C ARG A 155 19.71 -6.16 -10.96
N ASP A 156 20.26 -5.27 -10.13
CA ASP A 156 20.61 -5.60 -8.75
C ASP A 156 19.36 -5.94 -7.94
N LYS A 157 18.27 -5.19 -8.12
CA LYS A 157 17.01 -5.49 -7.43
C LYS A 157 16.41 -6.82 -7.85
N ALA A 158 16.51 -7.19 -9.12
CA ALA A 158 16.07 -8.49 -9.62
C ALA A 158 16.87 -9.64 -8.99
N LYS A 159 18.19 -9.50 -8.85
CA LYS A 159 19.04 -10.48 -8.16
C LYS A 159 18.63 -10.65 -6.70
N GLU A 160 18.47 -9.55 -5.95
CA GLU A 160 18.03 -9.62 -4.54
C GLU A 160 16.68 -10.34 -4.37
N LEU A 161 15.73 -10.10 -5.28
CA LEU A 161 14.43 -10.76 -5.24
C LEU A 161 14.53 -12.24 -5.59
N TRP A 162 15.40 -12.60 -6.52
CA TRP A 162 15.68 -13.99 -6.88
C TRP A 162 16.33 -14.74 -5.71
N ASP A 163 17.34 -14.16 -5.06
CA ASP A 163 17.98 -14.75 -3.87
C ASP A 163 16.98 -14.96 -2.73
N THR A 164 16.11 -13.96 -2.50
CA THR A 164 15.04 -14.06 -1.50
C THR A 164 14.05 -15.18 -1.83
N LEU A 165 13.66 -15.32 -3.10
CA LEU A 165 12.76 -16.38 -3.55
C LEU A 165 13.41 -17.75 -3.35
N TYR A 166 14.66 -17.90 -3.78
CA TYR A 166 15.43 -19.13 -3.65
C TYR A 166 15.57 -19.57 -2.18
N GLN A 167 15.83 -18.63 -1.27
CA GLN A 167 15.86 -18.92 0.17
C GLN A 167 14.50 -19.42 0.67
N LEU A 168 13.39 -18.77 0.29
CA LEU A 168 12.04 -19.19 0.70
C LEU A 168 11.67 -20.59 0.16
N GLU A 169 12.11 -20.93 -1.05
CA GLU A 169 11.92 -22.27 -1.62
C GLU A 169 12.73 -23.33 -0.86
N THR A 170 13.98 -23.00 -0.51
CA THR A 170 14.85 -23.85 0.31
C THR A 170 14.22 -24.11 1.68
N ASP A 171 13.82 -23.06 2.40
CA ASP A 171 13.16 -23.18 3.71
C ASP A 171 11.88 -24.05 3.62
N LYS A 172 11.08 -23.85 2.56
CA LYS A 172 9.86 -24.64 2.31
C LYS A 172 10.19 -26.13 2.14
N PHE A 173 11.26 -26.44 1.41
CA PHE A 173 11.72 -27.82 1.21
C PHE A 173 12.15 -28.44 2.55
N GLU A 174 13.00 -27.77 3.31
CA GLU A 174 13.47 -28.24 4.62
C GLU A 174 12.32 -28.47 5.60
N PHE A 175 11.35 -27.55 5.68
CA PHE A 175 10.15 -27.74 6.51
C PHE A 175 9.30 -28.91 6.02
N GLY A 176 9.25 -29.15 4.71
CA GLY A 176 8.59 -30.31 4.12
C GLY A 176 9.21 -31.63 4.57
N GLU A 177 10.53 -31.75 4.49
CA GLU A 177 11.28 -32.94 4.92
C GLU A 177 11.16 -33.16 6.43
N LYS A 178 11.28 -32.09 7.22
CA LYS A 178 11.07 -32.13 8.68
C LYS A 178 9.66 -32.62 9.03
N LEU A 179 8.63 -32.16 8.32
CA LEU A 179 7.26 -32.59 8.55
C LEU A 179 7.07 -34.07 8.22
N LYS A 180 7.65 -34.57 7.13
CA LYS A 180 7.63 -36.01 6.79
C LYS A 180 8.27 -36.83 7.90
N ARG A 181 9.43 -36.42 8.40
CA ARG A 181 10.12 -37.09 9.50
C ARG A 181 9.27 -37.11 10.78
N GLN A 182 8.71 -35.96 11.16
CA GLN A 182 7.82 -35.86 12.32
C GLN A 182 6.58 -36.74 12.20
N ARG A 183 5.98 -36.87 11.01
CA ARG A 183 4.85 -37.78 10.78
C ARG A 183 5.24 -39.24 11.03
N TYR A 184 6.43 -39.65 10.58
CA TYR A 184 6.95 -40.98 10.83
C TYR A 184 7.19 -41.22 12.32
N ASP A 185 7.86 -40.28 13.00
CA ASP A 185 8.13 -40.37 14.43
C ASP A 185 6.83 -40.45 15.26
N ILE A 186 5.82 -39.64 14.93
CA ILE A 186 4.49 -39.70 15.57
C ILE A 186 3.83 -41.07 15.37
N THR A 187 3.93 -41.64 14.17
CA THR A 187 3.36 -42.97 13.88
C THR A 187 4.02 -44.04 14.74
N ASN A 188 5.35 -44.05 14.80
CA ASN A 188 6.10 -44.98 15.64
C ASN A 188 5.80 -44.80 17.13
N LEU A 189 5.73 -43.56 17.62
CA LEU A 189 5.43 -43.26 19.01
C LEU A 189 4.04 -43.75 19.39
N ARG A 190 3.04 -43.60 18.52
CA ARG A 190 1.69 -44.16 18.73
C ARG A 190 1.73 -45.68 18.86
N SER A 191 2.43 -46.38 17.96
CA SER A 191 2.59 -47.83 18.05
C SER A 191 3.29 -48.28 19.34
N ARG A 192 4.30 -47.54 19.80
CA ARG A 192 4.99 -47.80 21.08
C ARG A 192 4.08 -47.59 22.29
N ILE A 193 3.24 -46.55 22.27
CA ILE A 193 2.23 -46.31 23.31
C ILE A 193 1.25 -47.49 23.36
N ASP A 194 0.73 -47.93 22.21
CA ASP A 194 -0.22 -49.06 22.15
C ASP A 194 0.39 -50.36 22.69
N GLN A 195 1.67 -50.62 22.39
CA GLN A 195 2.41 -51.75 22.94
C GLN A 195 2.57 -51.64 24.47
N ALA A 196 2.98 -50.47 24.97
CA ALA A 196 3.15 -50.24 26.41
C ALA A 196 1.82 -50.39 27.17
N GLN A 197 0.70 -49.96 26.59
CA GLN A 197 -0.62 -50.07 27.21
C GLN A 197 -1.14 -51.52 27.27
N LYS A 198 -0.74 -52.40 26.34
CA LYS A 198 -1.10 -53.84 26.38
C LYS A 198 -0.54 -54.57 27.60
N HIS A 199 0.60 -54.13 28.13
CA HIS A 199 1.22 -54.77 29.30
C HIS A 199 0.76 -54.18 30.65
N SER A 200 0.08 -53.02 30.64
CA SER A 200 -0.39 -52.34 31.86
C SER A 200 -1.67 -52.95 32.47
N LYS A 201 -2.47 -53.71 31.72
CA LYS A 201 -3.71 -54.33 32.25
C LYS A 201 -3.51 -55.69 32.95
N LYS A 202 -2.27 -56.17 33.14
CA LYS A 202 -2.01 -57.51 33.72
C LYS A 202 -1.13 -57.52 34.97
N ALA A 203 -1.06 -56.40 35.70
CA ALA A 203 -0.45 -56.35 37.02
C ALA A 203 -1.40 -55.62 37.98
N GLY A 204 -2.40 -56.33 38.51
CA GLY A 204 -3.34 -55.68 39.43
C GLY A 204 -4.54 -56.43 39.95
N THR A 205 -4.67 -57.76 39.83
CA THR A 205 -5.44 -58.60 40.79
C THR A 205 -5.32 -60.09 40.43
N PRO A 206 -4.93 -60.99 41.34
CA PRO A 206 -5.26 -62.40 41.20
C PRO A 206 -6.76 -62.53 41.53
N ALA A 207 -7.58 -62.94 40.56
CA ALA A 207 -8.93 -63.39 40.88
C ALA A 207 -8.77 -64.65 41.74
N LYS A 208 -8.92 -64.48 43.06
CA LYS A 208 -8.97 -65.57 44.04
C LYS A 208 -9.88 -66.67 43.52
N GLY A 209 -9.35 -67.90 43.51
CA GLY A 209 -10.13 -69.10 43.27
C GLY A 209 -11.35 -69.12 44.17
N LYS A 210 -12.52 -69.21 43.55
CA LYS A 210 -13.75 -69.63 44.21
C LYS A 210 -13.91 -71.12 43.91
N VAL A 211 -13.17 -71.92 44.68
CA VAL A 211 -13.47 -73.35 44.84
C VAL A 211 -14.64 -73.43 45.81
N GLY A 212 -15.77 -73.93 45.33
CA GLY A 212 -16.95 -74.22 46.14
C GLY A 212 -18.13 -74.47 45.20
N GLY A 213 -18.73 -75.63 45.12
CA GLY A 213 -18.52 -76.90 45.79
C GLY A 213 -19.49 -77.88 45.11
N ARG A 214 -19.01 -79.08 44.79
CA ARG A 214 -19.84 -80.19 44.33
C ARG A 214 -20.52 -80.80 45.55
N TRP A 215 -21.85 -80.80 45.66
CA TRP A 215 -22.64 -81.82 46.39
C TRP A 215 -24.11 -81.83 45.94
N LYS A 216 -24.56 -83.06 45.61
CA LYS A 216 -25.90 -83.61 45.31
C LYS A 216 -26.76 -82.98 44.21
#